data_AF-A0A821QGA0-F1
#
_entry.id   AF-A0A821QGA0-F1
#
_cell.length_a   1.000
_cell.length_b   1.000
_cell.length_c   1.000
_cell.angle_alpha   90.00
_cell.angle_beta   90.00
_cell.angle_gamma   90.00
#
_symmetry.space_group_name_H-M   'P 1'
#
loop_
_entity.id
_entity.type
_entity.pdbx_description
1 polymer ?
#
loop_
_entity_poly.entity_id
_entity_poly.type
_entity_poly.pdbx_seq_one_letter_code
_entity_poly.pdbx_strand_id
1 'polypeptide(L)'
;YDTNGTIITRGTGAGTDNRYRQKNFPVEHFFHDTLPYLQCCMMSTYAEVCNKYMYYRPPRRGSNTMGDSGGMWGDPHFGTLDGTSYTFNGYGEYIYLAISNDTSLSDAFNASSQSYIFMSQIRTIPISFSNVTVTKGFAARTNNIENQSVSITISRRE
;
A
#
# COMPACT_ATOMS: atom_id res chain seq x y z
N TYR A 1 6.68 21.11 1.69
CA TYR A 1 7.87 21.16 0.81
C TYR A 1 8.72 22.34 1.24
N ASP A 2 10.05 22.22 1.18
CA ASP A 2 10.94 23.35 1.41
C ASP A 2 10.87 24.36 0.24
N THR A 3 11.62 25.45 0.33
CA THR A 3 11.68 26.49 -0.72
C THR A 3 12.18 25.97 -2.07
N ASN A 4 12.76 24.76 -2.10
CA ASN A 4 13.28 24.09 -3.29
C ASN A 4 12.32 23.00 -3.81
N GLY A 5 11.10 22.91 -3.27
CA GLY A 5 10.12 21.92 -3.71
C GLY A 5 10.45 20.49 -3.26
N THR A 6 11.32 20.31 -2.26
CA THR A 6 11.65 18.99 -1.69
C THR A 6 10.78 18.69 -0.49
N ILE A 7 10.37 17.43 -0.28
CA ILE A 7 9.57 17.03 0.89
C ILE A 7 10.38 17.34 2.16
N ILE A 8 9.77 18.06 3.10
CA ILE A 8 10.39 18.32 4.40
C ILE A 8 10.32 17.01 5.19
N THR A 9 11.47 16.36 5.38
CA THR A 9 11.56 15.05 6.04
C THR A 9 12.05 15.14 7.49
N ARG A 10 12.40 16.34 7.97
CA ARG A 10 12.88 16.63 9.33
C ARG A 10 12.54 18.06 9.76
N GLY A 11 12.40 18.28 11.07
CA GLY A 11 12.18 19.60 11.65
C GLY A 11 10.73 20.09 11.56
N THR A 12 10.49 21.31 12.03
CA THR A 12 9.18 21.97 11.97
C THR A 12 8.70 22.09 10.52
N GLY A 13 7.51 21.57 10.23
CA GLY A 13 6.95 21.52 8.87
C GLY A 13 7.07 20.16 8.17
N ALA A 14 7.86 19.23 8.72
CA ALA A 14 7.79 17.82 8.34
C ALA A 14 6.58 17.20 9.06
N GLY A 15 5.50 16.95 8.34
CA GLY A 15 4.27 16.38 8.91
C GLY A 15 4.53 15.04 9.62
N THR A 16 3.78 14.78 10.70
CA THR A 16 3.82 13.50 11.43
C THR A 16 2.61 12.64 11.04
N ASP A 17 2.69 11.33 11.26
CA ASP A 17 1.52 10.47 11.07
C ASP A 17 0.41 10.86 12.02
N ASN A 18 -0.82 10.86 11.52
CA ASN A 18 -2.00 10.99 12.36
C ASN A 18 -2.33 9.64 13.00
N ARG A 19 -2.52 9.62 14.32
CA ARG A 19 -3.04 8.46 15.05
C ARG A 19 -4.51 8.23 14.70
N TYR A 20 -5.27 9.30 14.52
CA TYR A 20 -6.67 9.24 14.15
C TYR A 20 -6.91 9.93 12.81
N ARG A 21 -7.67 9.25 11.93
CA ARG A 21 -8.01 9.80 10.63
C ARG A 21 -9.03 10.93 10.81
N GLN A 22 -8.61 12.17 10.50
CA GLN A 22 -9.41 13.40 10.66
C GLN A 22 -10.86 13.26 10.14
N LYS A 23 -11.07 12.63 8.98
CA LYS A 23 -12.41 12.49 8.38
C LYS A 23 -13.37 11.59 9.20
N ASN A 24 -12.83 10.57 9.86
CA ASN A 24 -13.64 9.58 10.57
C ASN A 24 -13.74 9.89 12.08
N PHE A 25 -12.68 10.48 12.64
CA PHE A 25 -12.50 10.71 14.07
C PHE A 25 -11.97 12.13 14.32
N PRO A 26 -12.76 13.18 14.05
CA PRO A 26 -12.28 14.56 14.07
C PRO A 26 -11.90 15.03 15.48
N VAL A 27 -12.62 14.56 16.50
CA VAL A 27 -12.39 14.94 17.90
C VAL A 27 -11.09 14.32 18.39
N GLU A 28 -10.93 13.02 18.19
CA GLU A 28 -9.73 12.28 18.58
C GLU A 28 -8.50 12.78 17.82
N HIS A 29 -8.67 13.09 16.53
CA HIS A 29 -7.61 13.71 15.72
C HIS A 29 -7.17 15.06 16.32
N PHE A 30 -8.12 15.91 16.70
CA PHE A 30 -7.79 17.19 17.33
C PHE A 30 -7.01 17.00 18.63
N PHE A 31 -7.47 16.14 19.54
CA PHE A 31 -6.84 15.96 20.85
C PHE A 31 -5.52 15.18 20.82
N HIS A 32 -5.35 14.22 19.90
CA HIS A 32 -4.18 13.33 19.89
C HIS A 32 -3.14 13.66 18.81
N ASP A 33 -3.51 14.43 17.79
CA ASP A 33 -2.62 14.78 16.68
C ASP A 33 -2.39 16.29 16.59
N THR A 34 -3.46 17.10 16.62
CA THR A 34 -3.36 18.57 16.44
C THR A 34 -2.90 19.31 17.70
N LEU A 35 -3.60 19.13 18.82
CA LEU A 35 -3.35 19.86 20.06
C LEU A 35 -1.93 19.65 20.61
N PRO A 36 -1.36 18.42 20.64
CA PRO A 36 -0.01 18.21 21.12
C PRO A 36 1.05 18.91 20.25
N TYR A 37 0.85 18.98 18.94
CA TYR A 37 1.75 19.73 18.05
C TYR A 37 1.67 21.23 18.33
N LEU A 38 0.45 21.77 18.44
CA LEU A 38 0.27 23.19 18.77
C LEU A 38 0.94 23.55 20.09
N GLN A 39 0.73 22.75 21.13
CA GLN A 39 1.29 23.02 22.45
C GLN A 39 2.81 22.89 22.48
N CYS A 40 3.37 21.84 21.87
CA CYS A 40 4.80 21.55 21.97
C CYS A 40 5.66 22.33 20.98
N CYS A 41 5.14 22.65 19.79
CA CYS A 41 5.92 23.24 18.70
C CYS A 41 5.50 24.66 18.29
N MET A 42 4.24 25.05 18.47
CA MET A 42 3.77 26.39 18.07
C MET A 42 3.65 27.36 19.25
N MET A 43 3.21 26.86 20.41
CA MET A 43 2.93 27.69 21.59
C MET A 43 4.06 27.67 22.63
N SER A 44 4.90 26.65 22.62
CA SER A 44 6.06 26.57 23.52
C SER A 44 7.20 27.47 23.04
N THR A 45 7.81 28.21 23.96
CA THR A 45 9.04 28.99 23.71
C THR A 45 10.31 28.13 23.77
N TYR A 46 10.21 26.88 24.23
CA TYR A 46 11.33 25.96 24.40
C TYR A 46 11.44 25.01 23.21
N ALA A 47 12.49 25.19 22.40
CA ALA A 47 12.76 24.34 21.22
C ALA A 47 12.92 22.86 21.58
N GLU A 48 13.42 22.55 22.79
CA GLU A 48 13.57 21.18 23.29
C GLU A 48 12.24 20.43 23.40
N VAL A 49 11.14 21.13 23.72
CA VAL A 49 9.81 20.52 23.83
C VAL A 49 9.31 20.08 22.45
N CYS A 50 9.56 20.89 21.43
CA CYS A 50 9.27 20.51 20.05
C CYS A 50 10.19 19.35 19.60
N ASN A 51 11.48 19.39 19.92
CA ASN A 51 12.39 18.28 19.62
C ASN A 51 11.93 16.97 20.28
N LYS A 52 11.44 17.03 21.52
CA LYS A 52 10.90 15.88 22.23
C LYS A 52 9.60 15.37 21.59
N TYR A 53 8.72 16.27 21.16
CA TYR A 53 7.55 15.90 20.36
C TYR A 53 7.96 15.16 19.08
N MET A 54 8.91 15.71 18.33
CA MET A 54 9.42 15.12 17.08
C MET A 54 10.20 13.82 17.30
N TYR A 55 10.76 13.61 18.49
CA TYR A 55 11.38 12.33 18.87
C TYR A 55 10.34 11.22 19.04
N TYR A 56 9.22 11.50 19.72
CA TYR A 56 8.14 10.52 19.93
C TYR A 56 7.19 10.40 18.73
N ARG A 57 7.10 11.44 17.90
CA ARG A 57 6.28 11.51 16.69
C ARG A 57 7.16 11.91 15.50
N PRO A 58 8.09 11.06 15.08
CA PRO A 58 8.99 11.39 13.98
C PRO A 58 8.23 11.61 12.68
N PRO A 59 8.64 12.57 11.83
CA PRO A 59 8.10 12.70 10.48
C PRO A 59 8.30 11.42 9.69
N ARG A 60 7.28 10.98 8.96
CA ARG A 60 7.42 9.80 8.12
C ARG A 60 8.40 10.08 6.99
N ARG A 61 9.52 9.36 7.02
CA ARG A 61 10.31 9.04 5.84
C ARG A 61 9.56 7.90 5.17
N GLY A 62 9.14 8.04 3.93
CA GLY A 62 8.33 7.03 3.22
C GLY A 62 8.96 5.62 3.07
N SER A 63 9.95 5.23 3.89
CA SER A 63 10.65 3.93 3.84
C SER A 63 10.44 3.05 5.08
N ASN A 64 9.67 3.48 6.07
CA ASN A 64 9.43 2.71 7.30
C ASN A 64 7.92 2.57 7.61
N THR A 65 7.17 2.24 6.57
CA THR A 65 5.91 1.52 6.74
C THR A 65 6.20 0.20 7.46
N MET A 66 6.03 0.16 8.78
CA MET A 66 5.47 -1.04 9.41
C MET A 66 4.06 -1.18 8.84
N GLY A 67 4.00 -1.72 7.63
CA GLY A 67 2.75 -2.11 6.99
C GLY A 67 2.27 -3.32 7.75
N ASP A 68 1.41 -3.11 8.74
CA ASP A 68 0.42 -4.14 9.04
C ASP A 68 -0.35 -4.34 7.73
N SER A 69 -0.07 -5.46 7.07
CA SER A 69 -0.80 -6.00 5.92
C SER A 69 -1.07 -5.00 4.79
N GLY A 70 -0.33 -5.11 3.68
CA GLY A 70 -0.70 -4.44 2.44
C GLY A 70 -2.12 -4.83 2.01
N GLY A 71 -3.10 -3.97 2.30
CA GLY A 71 -4.45 -4.05 1.78
C GLY A 71 -4.51 -3.35 0.43
N MET A 72 -4.96 -4.04 -0.61
CA MET A 72 -5.14 -3.46 -1.93
C MET A 72 -6.58 -2.92 -2.02
N TRP A 73 -6.74 -1.65 -1.66
CA TRP A 73 -8.07 -1.01 -1.60
C TRP A 73 -8.49 -0.52 -3.00
N GLY A 74 -9.50 -1.16 -3.58
CA GLY A 74 -10.16 -0.74 -4.82
C GLY A 74 -11.22 -1.75 -5.27
N ASP A 75 -12.29 -1.26 -5.91
CA ASP A 75 -13.12 -2.03 -6.85
C ASP A 75 -12.15 -2.62 -7.90
N PRO A 76 -12.15 -3.92 -8.25
CA PRO A 76 -10.96 -4.58 -8.81
C PRO A 76 -10.80 -4.17 -10.26
N HIS A 77 -10.22 -3.00 -10.45
CA HIS A 77 -9.80 -2.49 -11.72
C HIS A 77 -8.40 -3.01 -11.97
N PHE A 78 -8.26 -3.85 -12.98
CA PHE A 78 -6.94 -4.25 -13.44
C PHE A 78 -6.67 -3.68 -14.82
N GLY A 79 -5.44 -3.19 -14.98
CA GLY A 79 -4.88 -2.83 -16.27
C GLY A 79 -4.19 -4.04 -16.87
N THR A 80 -4.49 -4.35 -18.13
CA THR A 80 -3.70 -5.31 -18.91
C THR A 80 -2.41 -4.65 -19.41
N LEU A 81 -1.45 -5.47 -19.86
CA LEU A 81 -0.12 -4.99 -20.29
C LEU A 81 -0.16 -4.10 -21.53
N ASP A 82 -1.26 -4.14 -22.28
CA ASP A 82 -1.56 -3.26 -23.42
C ASP A 82 -2.22 -1.93 -23.01
N GLY A 83 -2.41 -1.69 -21.71
CA GLY A 83 -3.00 -0.46 -21.17
C GLY A 83 -4.53 -0.45 -21.12
N THR A 84 -5.20 -1.56 -21.46
CA THR A 84 -6.66 -1.64 -21.36
C THR A 84 -7.09 -1.82 -19.89
N SER A 85 -8.11 -1.07 -19.47
CA SER A 85 -8.63 -1.16 -18.10
C SER A 85 -9.92 -1.97 -18.04
N TYR A 86 -9.99 -2.93 -17.12
CA TYR A 86 -11.17 -3.76 -16.88
C TYR A 86 -11.69 -3.57 -15.46
N THR A 87 -12.98 -3.84 -15.25
CA THR A 87 -13.60 -3.92 -13.92
C THR A 87 -14.00 -5.36 -13.66
N PHE A 88 -13.59 -5.92 -12.52
CA PHE A 88 -13.78 -7.32 -12.21
C PHE A 88 -14.38 -7.53 -10.82
N ASN A 89 -15.68 -7.79 -10.74
CA ASN A 89 -16.40 -8.03 -9.48
C ASN A 89 -16.47 -9.51 -9.08
N GLY A 90 -15.41 -10.28 -9.37
CA GLY A 90 -15.34 -11.68 -8.98
C GLY A 90 -15.18 -11.84 -7.47
N TYR A 91 -15.78 -12.88 -6.90
CA TYR A 91 -15.60 -13.30 -5.50
C TYR A 91 -14.87 -14.64 -5.48
N GLY A 92 -13.66 -14.66 -4.90
CA GLY A 92 -12.86 -15.86 -4.75
C GLY A 92 -11.38 -15.64 -5.04
N GLU A 93 -10.73 -16.70 -5.53
CA GLU A 93 -9.29 -16.73 -5.83
C GLU A 93 -9.07 -16.85 -7.33
N TYR A 94 -8.17 -16.02 -7.84
CA TYR A 94 -7.91 -15.93 -9.28
C TYR A 94 -6.41 -15.84 -9.54
N ILE A 95 -5.98 -16.41 -10.67
CA ILE A 95 -4.65 -16.18 -11.22
C ILE A 95 -4.66 -14.80 -11.88
N TYR A 96 -3.81 -13.90 -11.39
CA TYR A 96 -3.74 -12.53 -11.88
C TYR A 96 -2.82 -12.40 -13.09
N LEU A 97 -1.66 -13.05 -13.03
CA LEU A 97 -0.68 -13.13 -14.11
C LEU A 97 0.05 -14.46 -14.00
N ALA A 98 0.14 -15.18 -15.10
CA ALA A 98 0.95 -16.38 -15.23
C ALA A 98 1.83 -16.29 -16.48
N ILE A 99 3.08 -16.70 -16.33
CA ILE A 99 4.06 -16.82 -17.42
C ILE A 99 4.48 -18.28 -17.43
N SER A 100 4.23 -18.98 -18.54
CA SER A 100 4.59 -20.38 -18.75
C SER A 100 5.69 -20.51 -19.79
N ASN A 101 6.51 -21.56 -19.67
CA ASN A 101 7.36 -22.01 -20.78
C ASN A 101 6.54 -22.65 -21.92
N ASP A 102 5.31 -23.07 -21.62
CA ASP A 102 4.38 -23.58 -22.61
C ASP A 102 3.79 -22.44 -23.44
N THR A 103 3.76 -22.63 -24.75
CA THR A 103 3.25 -21.66 -25.73
C THR A 103 1.76 -21.83 -26.00
N SER A 104 1.16 -22.92 -25.48
CA SER A 104 -0.25 -23.24 -25.62
C SER A 104 -1.09 -22.62 -24.50
N LEU A 105 -2.00 -21.70 -24.85
CA LEU A 105 -2.91 -21.03 -23.91
C LEU A 105 -3.89 -21.99 -23.21
N SER A 106 -4.20 -23.14 -23.81
CA SER A 106 -5.08 -24.15 -23.20
C SER A 106 -4.41 -24.90 -22.05
N ASP A 107 -3.09 -25.07 -22.11
CA ASP A 107 -2.32 -25.76 -21.09
C ASP A 107 -1.88 -24.82 -19.95
N ALA A 108 -1.98 -23.51 -20.17
CA ALA A 108 -1.73 -22.47 -19.17
C ALA A 108 -2.74 -22.44 -18.00
N PHE A 109 -3.85 -23.19 -18.06
CA PHE A 109 -4.83 -23.30 -16.95
C PHE A 109 -5.02 -24.72 -16.37
N ASN A 110 -4.36 -25.75 -16.92
CA ASN A 110 -4.39 -27.10 -16.37
C ASN A 110 -3.35 -27.30 -15.23
N ALA A 111 -3.80 -27.12 -13.99
CA ALA A 111 -3.00 -27.17 -12.75
C ALA A 111 -2.10 -28.41 -12.57
N SER A 112 -2.35 -29.51 -13.28
CA SER A 112 -1.65 -30.78 -13.07
C SER A 112 -0.31 -30.93 -13.79
N SER A 113 0.09 -29.99 -14.67
CA SER A 113 1.29 -30.17 -15.53
C SER A 113 2.15 -28.92 -15.71
N GLN A 114 1.97 -27.90 -14.87
CA GLN A 114 2.45 -26.56 -15.22
C GLN A 114 3.84 -26.18 -14.70
N SER A 115 4.74 -25.99 -15.67
CA SER A 115 6.03 -25.30 -15.51
C SER A 115 5.86 -23.79 -15.69
N TYR A 116 5.26 -23.12 -14.71
CA TYR A 116 5.20 -21.65 -14.69
C TYR A 116 6.58 -21.08 -14.36
N ILE A 117 7.05 -20.10 -15.13
CA ILE A 117 8.19 -19.26 -14.76
C ILE A 117 7.79 -18.35 -13.60
N PHE A 118 6.62 -17.73 -13.73
CA PHE A 118 6.05 -16.82 -12.75
C PHE A 118 4.55 -17.02 -12.67
N MET A 119 4.00 -16.98 -11.46
CA MET A 119 2.56 -17.00 -11.25
C MET A 119 2.21 -16.09 -10.09
N SER A 120 1.16 -15.29 -10.25
CA SER A 120 0.57 -14.49 -9.19
C SER A 120 -0.91 -14.81 -9.02
N GLN A 121 -1.35 -14.78 -7.78
CA GLN A 121 -2.71 -15.04 -7.34
C GLN A 121 -3.22 -13.86 -6.55
N ILE A 122 -4.51 -13.56 -6.73
CA ILE A 122 -5.24 -12.58 -5.95
C ILE A 122 -6.42 -13.25 -5.26
N ARG A 123 -6.74 -12.76 -4.07
CA ARG A 123 -7.98 -13.12 -3.36
C ARG A 123 -8.86 -11.89 -3.25
N THR A 124 -10.11 -12.03 -3.64
CA THR A 124 -11.14 -10.99 -3.58
C THR A 124 -12.18 -11.34 -2.52
N ILE A 125 -12.70 -10.32 -1.83
CA ILE A 125 -13.82 -10.48 -0.89
C ILE A 125 -14.92 -9.46 -1.21
N PRO A 126 -16.20 -9.77 -0.94
CA PRO A 126 -17.25 -8.79 -1.04
C PRO A 126 -17.07 -7.70 0.00
N ILE A 127 -17.45 -6.47 -0.34
CA ILE A 127 -17.65 -5.43 0.65
C ILE A 127 -19.07 -5.52 1.20
N SER A 128 -19.23 -5.39 2.51
CA SER A 128 -20.56 -5.35 3.13
C SER A 128 -21.37 -4.20 2.51
N PHE A 129 -22.63 -4.48 2.17
CA PHE A 129 -23.60 -3.51 1.62
C PHE A 129 -23.44 -3.12 0.14
N SER A 130 -22.68 -3.85 -0.68
CA SER A 130 -22.75 -3.74 -2.15
C SER A 130 -22.38 -5.05 -2.85
N ASN A 131 -22.61 -5.12 -4.17
CA ASN A 131 -22.20 -6.25 -5.03
C ASN A 131 -20.78 -6.07 -5.60
N VAL A 132 -19.95 -5.26 -4.95
CA VAL A 132 -18.57 -4.98 -5.36
C VAL A 132 -17.63 -5.85 -4.55
N THR A 133 -16.52 -6.27 -5.16
CA THR A 133 -15.45 -6.97 -4.44
C THR A 133 -14.20 -6.11 -4.30
N VAL A 134 -13.33 -6.45 -3.34
CA VAL A 134 -12.04 -5.79 -3.16
C VAL A 134 -10.95 -6.84 -3.03
N THR A 135 -9.74 -6.51 -3.50
CA THR A 135 -8.60 -7.41 -3.40
C THR A 135 -8.03 -7.40 -1.98
N LYS A 136 -8.18 -8.52 -1.28
CA LYS A 136 -7.71 -8.69 0.11
C LYS A 136 -6.27 -9.19 0.19
N GLY A 137 -5.81 -9.93 -0.81
CA GLY A 137 -4.52 -10.57 -0.77
C GLY A 137 -3.91 -10.74 -2.16
N PHE A 138 -2.59 -10.72 -2.18
CA PHE A 138 -1.76 -10.99 -3.33
C PHE A 138 -0.64 -11.94 -2.91
N ALA A 139 -0.42 -12.99 -3.70
CA ALA A 139 0.69 -13.91 -3.53
C ALA A 139 1.31 -14.18 -4.89
N ALA A 140 2.63 -14.37 -4.95
CA ALA A 140 3.31 -14.73 -6.18
C ALA A 140 4.39 -15.77 -5.91
N ARG A 141 4.61 -16.64 -6.89
CA ARG A 141 5.70 -17.62 -6.92
C ARG A 141 6.46 -17.53 -8.22
N THR A 142 7.75 -17.79 -8.14
CA THR A 142 8.63 -18.04 -9.29
C THR A 142 9.22 -19.45 -9.14
N ASN A 143 9.43 -20.14 -10.25
CA ASN A 143 10.09 -21.45 -10.27
C ASN A 143 11.60 -21.33 -10.53
N ASN A 144 12.22 -20.17 -10.29
CA ASN A 144 13.66 -20.02 -10.51
C ASN A 144 14.47 -20.95 -9.59
N ILE A 145 15.18 -21.87 -10.24
CA ILE A 145 16.12 -22.85 -9.66
C ILE A 145 17.41 -22.13 -9.21
N GLU A 146 17.67 -20.93 -9.71
CA GLU A 146 18.73 -20.05 -9.23
C GLU A 146 18.17 -19.08 -8.20
N ASN A 147 18.85 -18.94 -7.06
CA ASN A 147 18.52 -18.07 -5.92
C ASN A 147 18.52 -16.56 -6.26
N GLN A 148 17.80 -16.14 -7.30
CA GLN A 148 17.58 -14.73 -7.62
C GLN A 148 16.36 -14.22 -6.86
N SER A 149 16.56 -13.17 -6.08
CA SER A 149 15.47 -12.45 -5.42
C SER A 149 14.62 -11.73 -6.46
N VAL A 150 13.35 -12.13 -6.58
CA VAL A 150 12.36 -11.39 -7.38
C VAL A 150 11.77 -10.29 -6.50
N SER A 151 12.03 -9.02 -6.86
CA SER A 151 11.41 -7.87 -6.21
C SER A 151 10.14 -7.47 -6.98
N ILE A 152 8.98 -7.65 -6.35
CA ILE A 152 7.69 -7.21 -6.90
C ILE A 152 7.38 -5.85 -6.28
N THR A 153 7.41 -4.80 -7.10
CA THR A 153 7.02 -3.45 -6.67
C THR A 153 5.60 -3.16 -7.13
N ILE A 154 4.68 -3.00 -6.17
CA ILE A 154 3.33 -2.51 -6.45
C ILE A 154 3.36 -1.00 -6.22
N SER A 155 3.30 -0.21 -7.29
CA SER A 155 3.18 1.23 -7.21
C SER A 155 1.76 1.65 -7.54
N ARG A 156 1.25 2.65 -6.80
CA ARG A 156 0.06 3.38 -7.17
C ARG A 156 0.48 4.50 -8.10
N ARG A 157 -0.18 4.62 -9.26
CA ARG A 157 -0.09 5.83 -10.08
C ARG A 157 -1.02 6.86 -9.44
N GLU A 158 -0.45 7.91 -8.86
CA GLU A 158 -1.20 9.12 -8.46
C GLU A 158 -1.55 9.95 -9.70
#